data_AF-A0A969JU52-F1
#
_entry.id   AF-A0A969JU52-F1
#
_cell.length_a   1.000
_cell.length_b   1.000
_cell.length_c   1.000
_cell.angle_alpha   90.00
_cell.angle_beta   90.00
_cell.angle_gamma   90.00
#
_symmetry.space_group_name_H-M   'P 1'
#
loop_
_entity.id
_entity.type
_entity.pdbx_description
1 polymer ?
#
loop_
_entity_poly.entity_id
_entity_poly.type
_entity_poly.pdbx_seq_one_letter_code
_entity_poly.pdbx_strand_id
1 'polypeptide(L)'
;MCVVFAFALLLPATGVTGGSRLEPVDPSLTDEHALWLGRRVLAIAAAVRNPDAPDAMAAILELGLDSRYYVMVRGWLVAQLRGDMSISQARNGDVSPQIAARIAFLEKAIRAIDLE
;
A
#
# COMPACT_ATOMS: atom_id res chain seq x y z
N MET A 1 50.84 -7.90 2.30
CA MET A 1 50.58 -7.19 3.59
C MET A 1 49.19 -6.60 3.51
N CYS A 2 48.47 -6.53 4.65
CA CYS A 2 47.09 -6.05 4.84
C CYS A 2 45.99 -7.05 4.43
N VAL A 3 45.53 -7.97 5.29
CA VAL A 3 44.89 -7.92 6.63
C VAL A 3 43.44 -8.34 6.48
N VAL A 4 43.18 -9.58 6.90
CA VAL A 4 41.84 -10.14 7.14
C VAL A 4 41.27 -9.41 8.35
N PHE A 5 40.25 -8.58 8.14
CA PHE A 5 39.50 -7.97 9.23
C PHE A 5 38.40 -8.94 9.69
N ALA A 6 38.74 -9.74 10.71
CA ALA A 6 37.75 -10.41 11.54
C ALA A 6 37.14 -9.36 12.48
N PHE A 7 35.89 -8.96 12.21
CA PHE A 7 35.12 -8.12 13.13
C PHE A 7 34.14 -9.02 13.89
N ALA A 8 34.63 -9.58 15.00
CA ALA A 8 33.79 -10.13 16.03
C ALA A 8 33.26 -8.97 16.88
N LEU A 9 31.96 -8.69 16.81
CA LEU A 9 31.28 -7.84 17.78
C LEU A 9 29.95 -8.48 18.19
N LEU A 10 30.01 -9.13 19.36
CA LEU A 10 29.10 -8.95 20.49
C LEU A 10 27.65 -8.58 20.17
N LEU A 11 26.78 -9.59 20.13
CA LEU A 11 25.35 -9.44 20.42
C LEU A 11 25.16 -9.51 21.95
N PRO A 12 24.52 -8.51 22.58
CA PRO A 12 24.15 -8.61 23.98
C PRO A 12 23.06 -9.67 24.14
N ALA A 13 23.33 -10.64 25.01
CA ALA A 13 22.34 -11.59 25.51
C ALA A 13 21.30 -10.83 26.36
N THR A 14 20.22 -10.37 25.73
CA THR A 14 19.00 -9.99 26.44
C THR A 14 18.13 -11.23 26.58
N GLY A 15 18.18 -11.84 27.76
CA GLY A 15 17.24 -12.88 28.14
C GLY A 15 15.83 -12.31 28.19
N VAL A 16 14.97 -12.80 27.30
CA VAL A 16 13.51 -12.81 27.50
C VAL A 16 13.13 -14.26 27.76
N THR A 17 12.96 -14.60 29.04
CA THR A 17 12.23 -15.79 29.47
C THR A 17 10.75 -15.51 29.30
N GLY A 18 10.27 -15.61 28.06
CA GLY A 18 8.86 -15.61 27.71
C GLY A 18 8.64 -16.79 26.78
N GLY A 19 8.13 -17.89 27.32
CA GLY A 19 7.84 -19.12 26.57
C GLY A 19 6.70 -18.91 25.58
N SER A 20 6.97 -18.24 24.46
CA SER A 20 6.21 -18.43 23.23
C SER A 20 7.11 -19.26 22.33
N ARG A 21 6.84 -20.57 22.29
CA ARG A 21 7.41 -21.45 21.28
C ARG A 21 7.03 -20.81 19.95
N LEU A 22 8.01 -20.26 19.23
CA LEU A 22 7.80 -19.80 17.87
C LEU A 22 7.47 -21.05 17.06
N GLU A 23 6.18 -21.33 16.89
CA GLU A 23 5.74 -22.35 15.97
C GLU A 23 6.32 -21.99 14.60
N PRO A 24 6.97 -22.94 13.91
CA PRO A 24 7.53 -22.67 12.60
C PRO A 24 6.42 -22.21 11.67
N VAL A 25 6.54 -21.00 11.15
CA VAL A 25 5.62 -20.45 10.14
C VAL A 25 5.73 -21.32 8.90
N ASP A 26 4.59 -21.82 8.42
CA ASP A 26 4.53 -22.50 7.14
C ASP A 26 4.83 -21.49 6.01
N PRO A 27 5.95 -21.64 5.29
CA PRO A 27 6.32 -20.71 4.24
C PRO A 27 5.29 -20.68 3.10
N SER A 28 4.58 -21.79 2.85
CA SER A 28 3.58 -21.84 1.77
C SER A 28 2.39 -20.91 2.05
N LEU A 29 1.90 -20.87 3.29
CA LEU A 29 0.84 -19.94 3.71
C LEU A 29 1.29 -18.48 3.58
N THR A 30 2.56 -18.20 3.85
CA THR A 30 3.14 -16.85 3.70
C THR A 30 3.20 -16.43 2.23
N ASP A 31 3.59 -17.36 1.35
CA ASP A 31 3.69 -17.12 -0.09
C ASP A 31 2.32 -16.92 -0.73
N GLU A 32 1.32 -17.73 -0.36
CA GLU A 32 -0.07 -17.56 -0.83
C GLU A 32 -0.63 -16.20 -0.42
N HIS A 33 -0.38 -15.79 0.82
CA HIS A 33 -0.82 -14.50 1.33
C HIS A 33 -0.14 -13.34 0.59
N ALA A 34 1.17 -13.42 0.37
CA ALA A 34 1.92 -12.41 -0.38
C ALA A 34 1.43 -12.29 -1.83
N LEU A 35 1.14 -13.41 -2.49
CA LEU A 35 0.59 -13.44 -3.84
C LEU A 35 -0.82 -12.81 -3.87
N TRP A 36 -1.67 -13.14 -2.89
CA TRP A 36 -2.99 -12.55 -2.76
C TRP A 36 -2.89 -11.03 -2.58
N LEU A 37 -2.04 -10.54 -1.68
CA LEU A 37 -1.86 -9.12 -1.43
C LEU A 37 -1.32 -8.40 -2.68
N GLY A 38 -0.33 -8.97 -3.35
CA GLY A 38 0.25 -8.42 -4.57
C GLY A 38 -0.80 -8.23 -5.67
N ARG A 39 -1.68 -9.21 -5.87
CA ARG A 39 -2.79 -9.10 -6.84
C ARG A 39 -3.73 -7.94 -6.51
N ARG A 40 -4.06 -7.73 -5.23
CA ARG A 40 -4.91 -6.61 -4.78
C ARG A 40 -4.25 -5.25 -5.00
N VAL A 41 -2.98 -5.13 -4.66
CA VAL A 41 -2.21 -3.90 -4.89
C VAL A 41 -2.16 -3.57 -6.38
N LEU A 42 -1.96 -4.57 -7.25
CA LEU A 42 -1.98 -4.38 -8.70
C LEU A 42 -3.36 -3.96 -9.23
N ALA A 43 -4.43 -4.52 -8.67
CA ALA A 43 -5.81 -4.13 -9.02
C ALA A 43 -6.09 -2.67 -8.63
N ILE A 44 -5.67 -2.23 -7.44
CA ILE A 44 -5.75 -0.82 -7.03
C ILE A 44 -4.93 0.07 -7.98
N ALA A 45 -3.73 -0.36 -8.35
CA ALA A 45 -2.91 0.39 -9.31
C ALA A 45 -3.63 0.56 -10.66
N ALA A 46 -4.33 -0.49 -11.10
CA ALA A 46 -5.12 -0.46 -12.34
C ALA A 46 -6.32 0.48 -12.21
N ALA A 47 -7.05 0.43 -11.09
CA ALA A 47 -8.16 1.32 -10.79
C ALA A 47 -7.73 2.80 -10.79
N VAL A 48 -6.59 3.12 -10.18
CA VAL A 48 -6.05 4.50 -10.18
C VAL A 48 -5.66 4.94 -11.60
N ARG A 49 -5.11 4.05 -12.43
CA ARG A 49 -4.77 4.38 -13.84
C ARG A 49 -6.00 4.57 -14.72
N ASN A 50 -7.04 3.76 -14.50
CA ASN A 50 -8.29 3.78 -15.24
C ASN A 50 -9.48 3.89 -14.27
N PRO A 51 -9.77 5.10 -13.76
CA PRO A 51 -10.81 5.33 -12.76
C PRO A 51 -12.23 4.99 -13.25
N ASP A 52 -12.44 4.95 -14.57
CA ASP A 52 -13.72 4.64 -15.20
C ASP A 52 -13.93 3.14 -15.43
N ALA A 53 -12.95 2.29 -15.08
CA ALA A 53 -13.12 0.85 -15.16
C ALA A 53 -14.27 0.38 -14.24
N PRO A 54 -15.11 -0.58 -14.68
CA PRO A 54 -16.30 -0.99 -13.93
C PRO A 54 -15.97 -1.57 -12.54
N ASP A 55 -14.78 -2.14 -12.38
CA ASP A 55 -14.28 -2.77 -11.15
C ASP A 55 -13.35 -1.85 -10.34
N ALA A 56 -13.10 -0.62 -10.78
CA ALA A 56 -12.13 0.28 -10.15
C ALA A 56 -12.43 0.53 -8.66
N MET A 57 -13.69 0.87 -8.34
CA MET A 57 -14.08 1.11 -6.94
C MET A 57 -14.06 -0.17 -6.12
N ALA A 58 -14.50 -1.30 -6.69
CA ALA A 58 -14.48 -2.59 -5.99
C ALA A 58 -13.06 -3.00 -5.58
N ALA A 59 -12.08 -2.78 -6.48
CA ALA A 59 -10.67 -3.05 -6.19
C ALA A 59 -10.13 -2.23 -5.02
N ILE A 60 -10.57 -0.96 -4.85
CA ILE A 60 -10.21 -0.15 -3.68
C ILE A 60 -10.83 -0.73 -2.41
N LEU A 61 -12.15 -0.94 -2.43
CA LEU A 61 -12.90 -1.33 -1.23
C LEU A 61 -12.44 -2.69 -0.68
N GLU A 62 -12.11 -3.62 -1.55
CA GLU A 62 -11.79 -4.99 -1.16
C GLU A 62 -10.50 -5.12 -0.33
N LEU A 63 -9.56 -4.19 -0.48
CA LEU A 63 -8.38 -4.11 0.40
C LEU A 63 -8.46 -2.94 1.38
N GLY A 64 -9.10 -1.83 0.99
CA GLY A 64 -9.18 -0.61 1.77
C GLY A 64 -10.06 -0.70 3.01
N LEU A 65 -11.05 -1.60 3.01
CA LEU A 65 -11.91 -1.86 4.18
C LEU A 65 -11.33 -2.89 5.15
N ASP A 66 -10.27 -3.60 4.75
CA ASP A 66 -9.57 -4.51 5.66
C ASP A 66 -8.67 -3.68 6.59
N SER A 67 -8.93 -3.74 7.90
CA SER A 67 -8.23 -2.94 8.92
C SER A 67 -6.72 -3.14 8.91
N ARG A 68 -6.22 -4.29 8.44
CA ARG A 68 -4.78 -4.57 8.33
C ARG A 68 -4.12 -3.74 7.22
N TYR A 69 -4.87 -3.36 6.19
CA TYR A 69 -4.36 -2.67 5.00
C TYR A 69 -4.94 -1.26 4.82
N TYR A 70 -5.96 -0.88 5.59
CA TYR A 70 -6.62 0.43 5.52
C TYR A 70 -5.62 1.59 5.47
N VAL A 71 -4.67 1.65 6.42
CA VAL A 71 -3.69 2.74 6.49
C VAL A 71 -2.81 2.79 5.23
N MET A 72 -2.44 1.62 4.69
CA MET A 72 -1.64 1.52 3.47
C MET A 72 -2.42 2.03 2.25
N VAL A 73 -3.65 1.55 2.06
CA VAL A 73 -4.49 1.93 0.93
C VAL A 73 -4.83 3.43 1.01
N ARG A 74 -5.33 3.89 2.16
CA ARG A 74 -5.67 5.30 2.38
C ARG A 74 -4.48 6.22 2.16
N GLY A 75 -3.32 5.88 2.73
CA GLY A 75 -2.09 6.65 2.57
C GLY A 75 -1.70 6.82 1.11
N TRP A 76 -1.78 5.74 0.32
CA TRP A 76 -1.49 5.78 -1.11
C TRP A 76 -2.49 6.64 -1.88
N LEU A 77 -3.80 6.47 -1.65
CA LEU A 77 -4.83 7.27 -2.35
C LEU A 77 -4.68 8.77 -2.06
N VAL A 78 -4.41 9.14 -0.81
CA VAL A 78 -4.18 10.53 -0.42
C VAL A 78 -2.91 11.09 -1.07
N ALA A 79 -1.83 10.31 -1.14
CA ALA A 79 -0.60 10.72 -1.79
C ALA A 79 -0.81 10.97 -3.30
N GLN A 80 -1.54 10.06 -3.96
CA GLN A 80 -1.88 10.21 -5.38
C GLN A 80 -2.76 11.45 -5.62
N LEU A 81 -3.78 11.65 -4.79
CA LEU A 81 -4.68 12.80 -4.89
C LEU A 81 -3.92 14.11 -4.75
N ARG A 82 -3.00 14.21 -3.78
CA ARG A 82 -2.14 15.39 -3.60
C ARG A 82 -1.28 15.66 -4.84
N GLY A 83 -0.72 14.61 -5.46
CA GLY A 83 0.04 14.73 -6.69
C GLY A 83 -0.79 15.28 -7.85
N ASP A 84 -1.98 14.72 -8.07
CA ASP A 84 -2.87 15.17 -9.15
C ASP A 84 -3.40 16.59 -8.92
N MET A 85 -3.73 16.94 -7.68
CA MET A 85 -4.14 18.29 -7.29
C MET A 85 -3.01 19.30 -7.50
N SER A 86 -1.76 18.92 -7.20
CA SER A 86 -0.60 19.79 -7.47
C SER A 86 -0.44 20.06 -8.96
N ILE A 87 -0.61 19.05 -9.82
CA ILE A 87 -0.60 19.23 -11.28
C ILE A 87 -1.74 20.16 -11.72
N SER A 88 -2.94 19.97 -11.16
CA SER A 88 -4.10 20.82 -11.45
C SER A 88 -3.85 22.28 -11.07
N GLN A 89 -3.32 22.53 -9.88
CA GLN A 89 -2.97 23.87 -9.42
C GLN A 89 -1.90 24.53 -10.28
N ALA A 90 -0.83 23.80 -10.64
CA ALA A 90 0.23 24.32 -11.50
C ALA A 90 -0.26 24.70 -12.91
N ARG A 91 -1.38 24.10 -13.34
CA ARG A 91 -2.04 24.36 -14.63
C ARG A 91 -3.27 25.26 -14.52
N ASN A 92 -3.52 25.87 -13.36
CA ASN A 92 -4.72 26.69 -13.11
C ASN A 92 -6.04 25.97 -13.45
N GLY A 93 -6.10 24.66 -13.21
CA GLY A 93 -7.27 23.82 -13.53
C GLY A 93 -7.35 23.33 -14.97
N ASP A 94 -6.47 23.76 -15.87
CA ASP A 94 -6.40 23.27 -17.26
C ASP A 94 -5.62 21.94 -17.35
N VAL A 95 -6.25 20.89 -16.84
CA VAL A 95 -5.73 19.52 -16.85
C VAL A 95 -6.47 18.64 -17.85
N SER A 96 -5.83 17.55 -18.25
CA SER A 96 -6.49 16.56 -19.09
C SER A 96 -7.72 15.96 -18.39
N PRO A 97 -8.76 15.55 -19.15
CA PRO A 97 -9.92 14.88 -18.59
C PRO A 97 -9.57 13.66 -17.73
N GLN A 98 -8.48 12.97 -18.05
CA GLN A 98 -7.99 11.83 -17.27
C GLN A 98 -7.52 12.20 -15.87
N ILE A 99 -6.84 13.35 -15.71
CA ILE A 99 -6.42 13.82 -14.38
C ILE A 99 -7.65 14.27 -13.57
N ALA A 100 -8.58 14.99 -14.20
CA ALA A 100 -9.82 15.40 -13.54
C ALA A 100 -10.66 14.18 -13.07
N ALA A 101 -10.80 13.16 -13.92
CA ALA A 101 -11.49 11.91 -13.57
C ALA A 101 -10.80 11.18 -12.41
N ARG A 102 -9.46 11.13 -12.43
CA ARG A 102 -8.69 10.49 -11.36
C ARG A 102 -8.81 11.24 -10.03
N ILE A 103 -8.79 12.57 -10.03
CA ILE A 103 -9.02 13.38 -8.83
C ILE A 103 -10.39 13.04 -8.23
N ALA A 104 -11.46 13.12 -9.03
CA ALA A 104 -12.82 12.85 -8.58
C ALA A 104 -12.98 11.40 -8.06
N PHE A 105 -12.36 10.43 -8.74
CA PHE A 105 -12.36 9.04 -8.31
C PHE A 105 -11.64 8.86 -6.96
N LEU A 106 -10.45 9.46 -6.79
CA LEU A 106 -9.67 9.35 -5.55
C LEU A 106 -10.40 9.99 -4.36
N GLU A 107 -11.02 11.16 -4.55
CA GLU A 107 -11.85 11.79 -3.51
C GLU A 107 -13.01 10.88 -3.08
N LYS A 108 -13.71 10.30 -4.06
CA LYS A 108 -14.82 9.36 -3.81
C LYS A 108 -14.33 8.09 -3.09
N ALA A 109 -13.20 7.54 -3.53
CA ALA A 109 -12.63 6.31 -3.00
C ALA A 109 -12.16 6.48 -1.55
N ILE A 110 -11.45 7.57 -1.24
CA ILE A 110 -11.02 7.91 0.13
C ILE A 110 -12.25 8.07 1.03
N ARG A 111 -13.28 8.80 0.57
CA ARG A 111 -14.52 8.95 1.32
C ARG A 111 -15.20 7.60 1.59
N ALA A 112 -15.20 6.70 0.61
CA ALA A 112 -15.85 5.41 0.75
C ALA A 112 -15.17 4.50 1.78
N ILE A 113 -13.83 4.52 1.88
CA ILE A 113 -13.10 3.73 2.87
C ILE A 113 -13.08 4.37 4.28
N ASP A 114 -13.34 5.68 4.39
CA ASP A 114 -13.36 6.41 5.67
C ASP A 114 -14.73 6.36 6.39
N LEU A 115 -15.79 5.92 5.71
CA LEU A 115 -17.17 5.94 6.24
C LEU A 115 -17.66 4.60 6.83
N GLU A 116 -16.90 3.53 6.66
CA GLU A 116 -17.14 2.20 7.23
C GLU A 116 -16.25 1.99 8.47
#